data_AF-A0A1G0EBJ0-F1
#
_entry.id   AF-A0A1G0EBJ0-F1
#
_cell.length_a   1.000
_cell.length_b   1.000
_cell.length_c   1.000
_cell.angle_alpha   90.00
_cell.angle_beta   90.00
_cell.angle_gamma   90.00
#
_symmetry.space_group_name_H-M   'P 1'
#
loop_
_entity.id
_entity.type
_entity.pdbx_description
1 polymer ?
#
loop_
_entity_poly.entity_id
_entity_poly.type
_entity_poly.pdbx_seq_one_letter_code
_entity_poly.pdbx_strand_id
1 'polypeptide(L)'
;MVAARILCIGNRFVGGDDFGPRVYDTLAGMERPADVEIVDGGLAGLNLLRFLEDGRPVVFVDAVSGFASIGEITVIDGDTVARQTNGSFGHEAGLPFLLSVLPAVVDNPPPRIRLVGCEGGASDGAVLDAARLSLQLALEAG
;
A
#
# COMPACT_ATOMS: atom_id res chain seq x y z
N MET A 1 11.35 -16.94 -6.94
CA MET A 1 11.80 -15.75 -6.19
C MET A 1 10.69 -14.72 -6.30
N VAL A 2 10.44 -13.93 -5.25
CA VAL A 2 9.44 -12.85 -5.30
C VAL A 2 10.00 -11.70 -6.13
N ALA A 3 9.25 -11.26 -7.15
CA ALA A 3 9.57 -10.13 -8.01
C ALA A 3 9.03 -8.80 -7.44
N ALA A 4 7.83 -8.81 -6.87
CA ALA A 4 7.18 -7.63 -6.27
C ALA A 4 6.23 -8.01 -5.12
N ARG A 5 5.86 -7.02 -4.29
CA ARG A 5 4.91 -7.20 -3.18
C ARG A 5 3.71 -6.28 -3.26
N ILE A 6 2.58 -6.77 -2.79
CA ILE A 6 1.38 -5.96 -2.51
C ILE A 6 1.12 -6.01 -1.00
N LEU A 7 1.15 -4.84 -0.35
CA LEU A 7 0.93 -4.69 1.09
C LEU A 7 -0.39 -3.96 1.33
N CYS A 8 -1.36 -4.67 1.88
CA CYS A 8 -2.68 -4.11 2.19
C CYS A 8 -2.72 -3.64 3.65
N ILE A 9 -2.98 -2.34 3.86
CA ILE A 9 -2.96 -1.66 5.16
C ILE A 9 -4.38 -1.23 5.52
N GLY A 10 -4.68 -1.22 6.82
CA GLY A 10 -5.93 -0.65 7.35
C GLY A 10 -6.57 -1.53 8.41
N ASN A 11 -7.67 -1.03 8.98
CA ASN A 11 -8.43 -1.71 10.02
C ASN A 11 -9.74 -2.29 9.48
N ARG A 12 -9.80 -3.62 9.40
CA ARG A 12 -10.97 -4.39 8.95
C ARG A 12 -12.26 -4.09 9.73
N PHE A 13 -12.17 -3.56 10.95
CA PHE A 13 -13.31 -3.29 11.83
C PHE A 13 -13.79 -1.84 11.81
N VAL A 14 -13.10 -0.94 11.10
CA VAL A 14 -13.44 0.50 11.03
C VAL A 14 -13.84 0.84 9.61
N GLY A 15 -15.13 1.14 9.40
CA GLY A 15 -15.64 1.52 8.09
C GLY A 15 -14.93 2.76 7.55
N GLY A 16 -14.45 2.67 6.31
CA GLY A 16 -13.65 3.70 5.67
C GLY A 16 -12.14 3.48 5.80
N ASP A 17 -11.69 2.68 6.77
CA ASP A 17 -10.30 2.21 6.94
C ASP A 17 -10.15 0.72 6.56
N ASP A 18 -11.26 0.07 6.19
CA ASP A 18 -11.35 -1.33 5.82
C ASP A 18 -10.96 -1.61 4.35
N PHE A 19 -10.55 -0.59 3.60
CA PHE A 19 -10.27 -0.71 2.17
C PHE A 19 -9.13 -1.68 1.87
N GLY A 20 -7.96 -1.54 2.50
CA GLY A 20 -6.85 -2.47 2.29
C GLY A 20 -7.20 -3.91 2.63
N PRO A 21 -7.76 -4.23 3.81
CA PRO A 21 -8.23 -5.57 4.14
C PRO A 21 -9.22 -6.16 3.13
N ARG A 22 -10.15 -5.36 2.59
CA ARG A 22 -11.09 -5.82 1.54
C ARG A 22 -10.40 -6.10 0.21
N VAL A 23 -9.41 -5.30 -0.16
CA VAL A 23 -8.57 -5.58 -1.34
C VAL A 23 -7.72 -6.83 -1.12
N TYR A 24 -7.16 -7.03 0.06
CA TYR A 24 -6.43 -8.25 0.42
C TYR A 24 -7.30 -9.51 0.23
N ASP A 25 -8.52 -9.51 0.79
CA ASP A 25 -9.42 -10.65 0.67
C ASP A 25 -9.77 -10.93 -0.80
N THR A 26 -9.97 -9.87 -1.60
CA THR A 26 -10.24 -9.99 -3.03
C THR A 26 -9.05 -10.58 -3.77
N LEU A 27 -7.84 -10.07 -3.53
CA LEU A 27 -6.60 -10.56 -4.10
C LEU A 27 -6.32 -12.02 -3.72
N ALA A 28 -6.63 -12.42 -2.49
CA ALA A 28 -6.46 -13.80 -2.01
C ALA A 28 -7.38 -14.79 -2.75
N GLY A 29 -8.50 -14.32 -3.30
CA GLY A 29 -9.42 -15.11 -4.13
C GLY A 29 -9.10 -15.10 -5.63
N MET A 30 -8.13 -14.30 -6.09
CA MET A 30 -7.77 -14.17 -7.51
C MET A 30 -6.64 -15.13 -7.89
N GLU A 31 -6.63 -15.59 -9.13
CA GLU A 31 -5.42 -16.19 -9.71
C GLU A 31 -4.32 -15.14 -9.78
N ARG A 32 -3.16 -15.44 -9.21
CA ARG A 32 -2.00 -14.54 -9.20
C ARG A 32 -0.74 -15.22 -9.70
N PRO A 33 0.18 -14.45 -10.31
CA PRO A 33 1.52 -14.93 -10.61
C PRO A 33 2.28 -15.37 -9.34
N ALA A 34 3.09 -16.42 -9.48
CA ALA A 34 3.79 -17.05 -8.36
C ALA A 34 4.89 -16.15 -7.75
N ASP A 35 5.29 -15.11 -8.47
CA ASP A 35 6.33 -14.14 -8.15
C ASP A 35 5.80 -12.85 -7.50
N VAL A 36 4.47 -12.68 -7.36
CA VAL A 36 3.90 -11.56 -6.58
C VAL A 36 3.51 -12.04 -5.19
N GLU A 37 4.11 -11.46 -4.15
CA GLU A 37 3.75 -11.73 -2.76
C GLU A 37 2.63 -10.77 -2.32
N ILE A 38 1.61 -11.30 -1.64
CA ILE A 38 0.49 -10.50 -1.13
C ILE A 38 0.48 -10.62 0.39
N VAL A 39 0.48 -9.47 1.06
CA VAL A 39 0.66 -9.37 2.51
C VAL A 39 -0.49 -8.58 3.11
N ASP A 40 -1.14 -9.16 4.13
CA ASP A 40 -2.00 -8.41 5.04
C ASP A 40 -1.10 -7.65 6.02
N GLY A 41 -0.96 -6.35 5.81
CA GLY A 41 -0.14 -5.45 6.61
C GLY A 41 -0.87 -4.88 7.83
N GLY A 42 -2.21 -4.99 7.88
CA GLY A 42 -3.05 -4.47 8.97
C GLY A 42 -2.64 -3.07 9.43
N LEU A 43 -2.37 -2.95 10.73
CA LEU A 43 -1.91 -1.71 11.39
C LEU A 43 -0.43 -1.79 11.83
N ALA A 44 0.40 -2.53 11.09
CA ALA A 44 1.75 -2.87 11.52
C ALA A 44 2.72 -1.67 11.60
N GLY A 45 2.40 -0.53 10.98
CA GLY A 45 3.23 0.68 11.02
C GLY A 45 4.68 0.38 10.59
N LEU A 46 5.66 0.80 11.40
CA LEU A 46 7.09 0.58 11.13
C LEU A 46 7.49 -0.89 10.98
N ASN A 47 6.72 -1.84 11.53
CA ASN A 47 7.02 -3.26 11.33
C ASN A 47 6.90 -3.69 9.86
N LEU A 48 6.34 -2.86 8.98
CA LEU A 48 6.31 -3.10 7.54
C LEU A 48 7.68 -2.89 6.86
N LEU A 49 8.66 -2.26 7.54
CA LEU A 49 10.01 -2.02 6.98
C LEU A 49 10.69 -3.31 6.49
N ARG A 50 10.49 -4.43 7.20
CA ARG A 50 11.01 -5.76 6.83
C ARG A 50 10.64 -6.22 5.41
N PHE A 51 9.58 -5.67 4.82
CA PHE A 51 9.14 -6.01 3.46
C PHE A 51 9.76 -5.13 2.39
N LEU A 52 10.51 -4.10 2.80
CA LEU A 52 11.16 -3.10 1.94
C LEU A 52 12.68 -3.24 1.90
N GLU A 53 13.27 -3.92 2.89
CA GLU A 53 14.73 -4.07 3.07
C GLU A 53 15.46 -4.72 1.89
N ASP A 54 14.80 -5.63 1.16
CA ASP A 54 15.38 -6.33 0.02
C ASP A 54 15.27 -5.56 -1.31
N GLY A 55 14.75 -4.34 -1.27
CA GLY A 55 14.69 -3.43 -2.43
C GLY A 55 13.72 -3.84 -3.52
N ARG A 56 12.84 -4.82 -3.28
CA ARG A 56 11.83 -5.25 -4.27
C ARG A 56 10.70 -4.23 -4.38
N PRO A 57 10.16 -3.98 -5.59
CA PRO A 57 9.01 -3.11 -5.76
C PRO A 57 7.85 -3.45 -4.84
N VAL A 58 7.21 -2.42 -4.30
CA VAL A 58 6.08 -2.55 -3.39
C VAL A 58 4.91 -1.68 -3.84
N VAL A 59 3.73 -2.29 -3.89
CA VAL A 59 2.44 -1.61 -4.04
C VAL A 59 1.74 -1.65 -2.69
N PHE A 60 1.58 -0.49 -2.05
CA PHE A 60 0.71 -0.35 -0.90
C PHE A 60 -0.75 -0.21 -1.34
N VAL A 61 -1.67 -0.69 -0.51
CA VAL A 61 -3.10 -0.46 -0.65
C VAL A 61 -3.64 0.04 0.68
N ASP A 62 -4.23 1.23 0.69
CA ASP A 62 -4.70 1.87 1.93
C ASP A 62 -5.87 2.82 1.66
N ALA A 63 -6.65 3.13 2.69
CA ALA A 63 -7.60 4.24 2.62
C ALA A 63 -6.83 5.57 2.59
N VAL A 64 -7.29 6.53 1.78
CA VAL A 64 -6.64 7.85 1.64
C VAL A 64 -7.64 8.99 1.80
N SER A 65 -7.15 10.19 2.05
CA SER A 65 -7.97 11.41 2.12
C SER A 65 -7.25 12.59 1.46
N GLY A 66 -7.99 13.38 0.69
CA GLY A 66 -7.47 14.54 -0.04
C GLY A 66 -6.72 14.18 -1.34
N PHE A 67 -6.88 12.95 -1.84
CA PHE A 67 -6.18 12.48 -3.05
C PHE A 67 -7.11 12.11 -4.20
N ALA A 68 -8.41 11.95 -3.94
CA ALA A 68 -9.41 11.63 -4.95
C ALA A 68 -10.81 12.12 -4.53
N SER A 69 -11.81 11.94 -5.38
CA SER A 69 -13.20 12.09 -4.94
C SER A 69 -13.62 10.89 -4.09
N ILE A 70 -14.61 11.06 -3.21
CA ILE A 70 -15.16 9.96 -2.41
C ILE A 70 -15.60 8.80 -3.32
N GLY A 71 -15.13 7.60 -3.01
CA GLY A 71 -15.39 6.35 -3.73
C GLY A 71 -14.47 6.11 -4.94
N GLU A 72 -13.62 7.06 -5.32
CA GLU A 72 -12.68 6.89 -6.42
C GLU A 72 -11.38 6.23 -5.95
N ILE A 73 -10.79 5.44 -6.84
CA ILE A 73 -9.45 4.88 -6.67
C ILE A 73 -8.42 5.80 -7.31
N THR A 74 -7.24 5.92 -6.67
CA THR A 74 -6.13 6.72 -7.16
C THR A 74 -4.81 6.00 -6.96
N VAL A 75 -3.78 6.39 -7.73
CA VAL A 75 -2.42 5.86 -7.56
C VAL A 75 -1.46 6.99 -7.26
N ILE A 76 -0.75 6.86 -6.15
CA ILE A 76 0.14 7.89 -5.61
C ILE A 76 1.56 7.32 -5.58
N ASP A 77 2.54 8.11 -5.98
CA ASP A 77 3.96 7.74 -5.86
C ASP A 77 4.42 7.78 -4.40
N GLY A 78 5.29 6.83 -4.01
CA GLY A 78 5.81 6.72 -2.65
C GLY A 78 6.45 8.02 -2.12
N ASP A 79 7.17 8.75 -2.98
CA ASP A 79 7.77 10.04 -2.63
C ASP A 79 6.72 11.10 -2.29
N THR A 80 5.57 11.08 -2.98
CA THR A 80 4.45 11.98 -2.70
C THR A 80 3.81 11.65 -1.35
N VAL A 81 3.70 10.35 -1.01
CA VAL A 81 3.21 9.88 0.29
C VAL A 81 4.19 10.27 1.42
N ALA A 82 5.50 10.07 1.22
CA ALA A 82 6.54 10.41 2.20
C ALA A 82 6.53 11.91 2.56
N ARG A 83 6.20 12.78 1.60
CA ARG A 83 6.08 14.23 1.82
C ARG A 83 4.86 14.63 2.67
N GLN A 84 3.86 13.76 2.84
CA GLN A 84 2.66 14.05 3.64
C GLN A 84 2.88 14.00 5.16
N THR A 85 4.08 13.70 5.63
CA THR A 85 4.39 13.72 7.07
C THR A 85 4.05 15.05 7.73
N ASN A 86 4.02 16.18 6.99
CA ASN A 86 3.57 17.49 7.45
C ASN A 86 4.22 17.94 8.79
N GLY A 87 5.42 17.46 9.10
CA GLY A 87 6.12 17.75 10.35
C GLY A 87 5.71 16.87 11.55
N SER A 88 4.77 15.95 11.38
CA SER A 88 4.42 14.91 12.35
C SER A 88 5.25 13.65 12.09
N PHE A 89 6.15 13.32 13.03
CA PHE A 89 7.09 12.20 12.95
C PHE A 89 6.88 11.18 14.07
N GLY A 90 5.70 11.20 14.69
CA GLY A 90 5.31 10.21 15.70
C GLY A 90 4.92 8.87 15.07
N HIS A 91 4.81 7.83 15.88
CA HIS A 91 4.31 6.52 15.43
C HIS A 91 2.91 6.61 14.79
N GLU A 92 2.11 7.58 15.22
CA GLU A 92 0.75 7.86 14.73
C GLU A 92 0.73 8.41 13.28
N ALA A 93 1.87 8.81 12.73
CA ALA A 93 1.96 9.36 11.37
C ALA A 93 1.91 8.29 10.26
N GLY A 94 1.85 7.00 10.62
CA GLY A 94 1.50 5.92 9.69
C GLY A 94 2.46 5.73 8.52
N LEU A 95 1.89 5.42 7.34
CA LEU A 95 2.64 5.14 6.11
C LEU A 95 3.53 6.32 5.65
N PRO A 96 3.09 7.60 5.67
CA PRO A 96 3.96 8.73 5.37
C PRO A 96 5.27 8.74 6.18
N PHE A 97 5.19 8.49 7.48
CA PHE A 97 6.38 8.46 8.33
C PHE A 97 7.31 7.30 7.95
N LEU A 98 6.77 6.10 7.80
CA LEU A 98 7.53 4.93 7.34
C LEU A 98 8.30 5.20 6.05
N LEU A 99 7.64 5.78 5.05
CA LEU A 99 8.25 6.06 3.76
C LEU A 99 9.28 7.19 3.83
N SER A 100 9.10 8.17 4.71
CA SER A 100 10.05 9.26 4.90
C SER A 100 11.36 8.83 5.58
N VAL A 101 11.30 7.84 6.49
CA VAL A 101 12.50 7.33 7.17
C VAL A 101 13.19 6.23 6.38
N LEU A 102 12.48 5.59 5.43
CA LEU A 102 12.98 4.46 4.66
C LEU A 102 14.40 4.69 4.10
N PRO A 103 14.71 5.81 3.39
CA PRO A 103 16.04 6.01 2.81
C PRO A 103 17.18 6.13 3.84
N ALA A 104 16.86 6.36 5.11
CA ALA A 104 17.84 6.48 6.19
C ALA A 104 18.08 5.16 6.94
N VAL A 105 17.23 4.15 6.74
CA VAL A 105 17.26 2.88 7.51
C VAL A 105 17.52 1.65 6.66
N VAL A 106 17.48 1.77 5.33
CA VAL A 106 17.87 0.68 4.41
C VAL A 106 19.24 0.95 3.77
N ASP A 107 20.07 -0.07 3.71
CA ASP A 107 21.42 0.00 3.09
C ASP A 107 21.37 -0.05 1.56
N ASN A 108 20.26 -0.54 1.00
CA ASN A 108 20.02 -0.64 -0.44
C ASN A 108 19.26 0.60 -0.95
N PRO A 109 19.34 0.91 -2.26
CA PRO A 109 18.42 1.90 -2.84
C PRO A 109 16.97 1.53 -2.48
N PRO A 110 16.16 2.51 -2.05
CA PRO A 110 14.79 2.21 -1.64
C PRO A 110 14.01 1.60 -2.82
N PRO A 111 13.10 0.67 -2.55
CA PRO A 111 12.31 0.04 -3.60
C PRO A 111 11.46 1.08 -4.33
N ARG A 112 11.04 0.74 -5.56
CA ARG A 112 9.99 1.49 -6.24
C ARG A 112 8.67 1.29 -5.48
N ILE A 113 8.07 2.39 -5.03
CA ILE A 113 6.87 2.36 -4.20
C ILE A 113 5.71 3.08 -4.88
N ARG A 114 4.55 2.43 -4.90
CA ARG A 114 3.26 2.99 -5.32
C ARG A 114 2.23 2.75 -4.23
N LEU A 115 1.26 3.64 -4.08
CA LEU A 115 0.10 3.48 -3.21
C LEU A 115 -1.16 3.51 -4.05
N VAL A 116 -1.97 2.45 -4.00
CA VAL A 116 -3.34 2.42 -4.49
C VAL A 116 -4.26 2.84 -3.35
N GLY A 117 -4.86 4.02 -3.48
CA GLY A 117 -5.71 4.61 -2.46
C GLY A 117 -7.17 4.66 -2.87
N CYS A 118 -8.09 4.61 -1.89
CA CYS A 118 -9.49 4.99 -2.09
C CYS A 118 -9.97 5.97 -1.02
N GLU A 119 -10.76 6.97 -1.41
CA GLU A 119 -11.24 8.01 -0.52
C GLU A 119 -12.67 7.75 -0.01
N GLY A 120 -12.91 7.95 1.29
CA GLY A 120 -14.27 8.01 1.85
C GLY A 120 -15.10 6.72 1.78
N GLY A 121 -14.46 5.56 1.65
CA GLY A 121 -15.09 4.24 1.63
C GLY A 121 -15.32 3.69 0.22
N ALA A 122 -14.96 2.42 0.03
CA ALA A 122 -14.98 1.79 -1.28
C ALA A 122 -16.23 0.92 -1.51
N SER A 123 -16.80 1.02 -2.71
CA SER A 123 -17.77 0.01 -3.20
C SER A 123 -17.06 -1.30 -3.51
N ASP A 124 -17.80 -2.41 -3.61
CA ASP A 124 -17.21 -3.71 -4.01
C ASP A 124 -16.56 -3.64 -5.41
N GLY A 125 -17.12 -2.83 -6.31
CA GLY A 125 -16.53 -2.57 -7.62
C GLY A 125 -15.18 -1.86 -7.51
N ALA A 126 -15.08 -0.82 -6.69
CA ALA A 126 -13.83 -0.10 -6.45
C ALA A 126 -12.76 -1.00 -5.80
N VAL A 127 -13.16 -1.89 -4.87
CA VAL A 127 -12.25 -2.89 -4.28
C VAL A 127 -11.70 -3.84 -5.34
N LEU A 128 -12.55 -4.35 -6.23
CA LEU A 128 -12.13 -5.24 -7.31
C LEU A 128 -11.20 -4.54 -8.30
N ASP A 129 -11.50 -3.30 -8.67
CA ASP A 129 -10.67 -2.52 -9.58
C ASP A 129 -9.32 -2.18 -8.96
N ALA A 130 -9.29 -1.86 -7.66
CA ALA A 130 -8.05 -1.67 -6.91
C ALA A 130 -7.19 -2.95 -6.82
N ALA A 131 -7.81 -4.12 -6.63
CA ALA A 131 -7.12 -5.40 -6.63
C ALA A 131 -6.44 -5.68 -7.98
N ARG A 132 -7.17 -5.50 -9.09
CA ARG A 132 -6.64 -5.65 -10.46
C ARG A 132 -5.50 -4.68 -10.74
N LEU A 133 -5.69 -3.41 -10.37
CA LEU A 133 -4.69 -2.38 -10.57
C LEU A 133 -3.43 -2.65 -9.74
N SER A 134 -3.58 -3.14 -8.51
CA SER A 134 -2.44 -3.49 -7.64
C SER A 134 -1.62 -4.63 -8.23
N LEU A 135 -2.28 -5.66 -8.78
CA LEU A 135 -1.61 -6.75 -9.50
C LEU A 135 -0.89 -6.23 -10.76
N GLN A 136 -1.55 -5.40 -11.56
CA GLN A 136 -0.93 -4.81 -12.75
C GLN A 136 0.34 -4.03 -12.38
N LEU A 137 0.27 -3.14 -11.39
CA LEU A 137 1.42 -2.34 -10.95
C LEU A 137 2.56 -3.19 -10.40
N ALA A 138 2.26 -4.28 -9.70
CA ALA A 138 3.27 -5.21 -9.21
C ALA A 138 3.98 -5.94 -10.36
N LEU A 139 3.24 -6.33 -11.40
CA LEU A 139 3.78 -7.03 -12.57
C LEU A 139 4.60 -6.12 -13.49
N GLU A 140 4.24 -4.85 -13.62
CA GLU A 140 5.02 -3.88 -14.39
C GLU A 140 6.34 -3.48 -13.71
N ALA A 141 6.47 -3.74 -12.41
CA ALA A 141 7.63 -3.32 -11.63
C ALA A 141 8.67 -4.44 -11.41
N GLY A 142 8.26 -5.70 -11.52
CA GLY A 142 9.12 -6.89 -11.38
C GLY A 142 9.85 -7.25 -12.67
#